data_AF-A0A964XCF8-F1
#
_entry.id   AF-A0A964XCF8-F1
#
_cell.length_a   1.000
_cell.length_b   1.000
_cell.length_c   1.000
_cell.angle_alpha   90.00
_cell.angle_beta   90.00
_cell.angle_gamma   90.00
#
_symmetry.space_group_name_H-M   'P 1'
#
loop_
_entity.id
_entity.type
_entity.pdbx_description
1 polymer ?
#
loop_
_entity_poly.entity_id
_entity_poly.type
_entity_poly.pdbx_seq_one_letter_code
_entity_poly.pdbx_strand_id
1 'polypeptide(L)'
;ARGHSAVLIVDEAQNLDAEALEQLRMLSNLNSEPEPLLQLVLVGQPELRETLRQPRLRQFVQRIWIDHHLEALDREDTRALIRHRLKVAGGRSDLVDDEAAAALHYFGRGLPRLINALGEMALLQAYADDAAHVGFDTVVDVVAERQRAGGLTGFAELPPDLARPALRARVLGDADAAGKVLAPRWIHQAEG
;
A
#
# COMPACT_ATOMS: atom_id res chain seq x y z
N ALA A 1 -22.66 -12.98 30.52
CA ALA A 1 -22.36 -12.91 29.07
C ALA A 1 -20.85 -12.81 28.92
N ARG A 2 -20.23 -13.51 27.95
CA ARG A 2 -18.78 -13.36 27.71
C ARG A 2 -18.59 -11.99 27.04
N GLY A 3 -17.82 -11.10 27.69
CA GLY A 3 -17.51 -9.75 27.22
C GLY A 3 -16.73 -9.79 25.93
N HIS A 4 -17.43 -9.83 24.80
CA HIS A 4 -16.82 -9.79 23.49
C HIS A 4 -16.94 -8.35 22.98
N SER A 5 -15.82 -7.62 23.00
CA SER A 5 -15.70 -6.36 22.27
C SER A 5 -15.80 -6.66 20.77
N ALA A 6 -16.75 -6.02 20.08
CA ALA A 6 -16.92 -6.17 18.65
C ALA A 6 -16.06 -5.15 17.90
N VAL A 7 -15.44 -5.56 16.80
CA VAL A 7 -14.72 -4.65 15.89
C VAL A 7 -15.55 -4.47 14.62
N LEU A 8 -15.93 -3.23 14.32
CA LEU A 8 -16.56 -2.84 13.05
C LEU A 8 -15.49 -2.20 12.15
N ILE A 9 -15.21 -2.86 11.03
CA ILE A 9 -14.32 -2.34 9.99
C ILE A 9 -15.18 -1.82 8.85
N VAL A 10 -15.03 -0.55 8.51
CA VAL A 10 -15.68 0.07 7.36
C VAL A 10 -14.60 0.40 6.34
N ASP A 11 -14.59 -0.35 5.25
CA ASP A 11 -13.74 -0.06 4.09
C ASP A 11 -14.43 0.94 3.15
N GLU A 12 -13.62 1.65 2.36
CA GLU A 12 -14.07 2.72 1.46
C GLU A 12 -14.93 3.80 2.17
N ALA A 13 -14.59 4.11 3.42
CA ALA A 13 -15.36 5.00 4.28
C ALA A 13 -15.47 6.45 3.77
N GLN A 14 -14.67 6.86 2.79
CA GLN A 14 -14.85 8.15 2.11
C GLN A 14 -16.20 8.26 1.39
N ASN A 15 -16.87 7.13 1.11
CA ASN A 15 -18.21 7.11 0.53
C ASN A 15 -19.31 7.34 1.58
N LEU A 16 -18.98 7.34 2.87
CA LEU A 16 -19.93 7.70 3.91
C LEU A 16 -20.14 9.21 3.93
N ASP A 17 -21.41 9.63 3.91
CA ASP A 17 -21.74 10.99 4.22
C ASP A 17 -21.59 11.29 5.72
N ALA A 18 -21.70 12.57 6.09
CA ALA A 18 -21.57 12.96 7.48
C ALA A 18 -22.70 12.44 8.37
N GLU A 19 -23.88 12.15 7.82
CA GLU A 19 -24.98 11.62 8.62
C GLU A 19 -24.68 10.19 9.05
N ALA A 20 -24.20 9.35 8.12
CA ALA A 20 -23.77 7.98 8.41
C ALA A 20 -22.59 7.95 9.40
N LEU A 21 -21.61 8.86 9.24
CA LEU A 21 -20.51 9.00 10.20
C LEU A 21 -21.01 9.38 11.60
N GLU A 22 -22.02 10.25 11.71
CA GLU A 22 -22.60 10.57 13.01
C GLU A 22 -23.39 9.41 13.63
N GLN A 23 -24.05 8.58 12.84
CA GLN A 23 -24.65 7.34 13.34
C GLN A 23 -23.58 6.39 13.89
N LEU A 24 -22.43 6.25 13.21
CA LEU A 24 -21.30 5.48 13.72
C LEU A 24 -20.76 6.05 15.05
N ARG A 25 -20.73 7.38 15.20
CA ARG A 25 -20.41 8.03 16.49
C ARG A 25 -21.36 7.57 17.57
N MET A 26 -22.66 7.58 17.29
CA MET A 26 -23.70 7.20 18.24
C MET A 26 -23.58 5.73 18.64
N LEU A 27 -23.27 4.84 17.69
CA LEU A 27 -23.04 3.42 17.98
C LEU A 27 -21.80 3.19 18.85
N SER A 28 -20.72 3.97 18.67
CA SER A 28 -19.56 3.91 19.57
C SER A 28 -19.86 4.36 21.01
N ASN A 29 -21.01 5.01 21.27
CA ASN A 29 -21.46 5.34 22.64
C ASN A 29 -22.09 4.17 23.38
N LEU A 30 -22.29 3.03 22.72
CA LEU A 30 -22.79 1.83 23.36
C LEU A 30 -21.68 1.29 24.29
N ASN A 31 -21.61 1.85 25.48
CA ASN A 31 -20.76 1.39 26.56
C ASN A 31 -21.67 0.76 27.61
N SER A 32 -21.62 -0.55 27.77
CA SER A 32 -21.99 -1.18 29.03
C SER A 32 -20.70 -1.30 29.82
N GLU A 33 -20.56 -0.56 30.92
CA GLU A 33 -19.36 -0.65 31.76
C GLU A 33 -19.00 -2.13 32.05
N PRO A 34 -17.70 -2.53 32.05
CA PRO A 34 -16.47 -1.73 32.00
C PRO A 34 -15.72 -1.78 30.65
N GLU A 35 -16.26 -2.43 29.61
CA GLU A 35 -15.56 -2.65 28.34
C GLU A 35 -16.29 -1.96 27.17
N PRO A 36 -15.57 -1.30 26.25
CA PRO A 36 -16.18 -0.73 25.06
C PRO A 36 -16.80 -1.86 24.21
N LEU A 37 -18.12 -1.78 23.98
CA LEU A 37 -18.83 -2.83 23.25
C LEU A 37 -18.49 -2.82 21.75
N LEU A 38 -18.02 -1.68 21.21
CA LEU A 38 -17.75 -1.49 19.80
C LEU A 38 -16.46 -0.68 19.56
N GLN A 39 -15.49 -1.29 18.89
CA GLN A 39 -14.32 -0.63 18.32
C GLN A 39 -14.55 -0.38 16.82
N LEU A 40 -14.25 0.83 16.34
CA LEU A 40 -14.44 1.22 14.94
C LEU A 40 -13.08 1.40 14.25
N VAL A 41 -12.95 0.81 13.05
CA VAL A 41 -11.83 1.03 12.14
C VAL A 41 -12.39 1.55 10.83
N LEU A 42 -12.02 2.78 10.46
CA LEU A 42 -12.37 3.38 9.18
C LEU A 42 -11.17 3.32 8.24
N VAL A 43 -11.36 2.71 7.08
CA VAL A 43 -10.37 2.62 6.01
C VAL A 43 -10.94 3.31 4.79
N GLY A 44 -10.12 4.10 4.10
CA GLY A 44 -10.57 4.82 2.92
C GLY A 44 -9.47 5.64 2.28
N GLN A 45 -9.85 6.35 1.23
CA GLN A 45 -8.98 7.23 0.46
C GLN A 45 -8.73 8.58 1.17
N PRO A 46 -7.73 9.39 0.77
CA PRO A 46 -7.40 10.66 1.43
C PRO A 46 -8.58 11.62 1.64
N GLU A 47 -9.59 11.56 0.78
CA GLU A 47 -10.84 12.31 0.82
C GLU A 47 -11.61 12.07 2.12
N LEU A 48 -11.50 10.88 2.72
CA LEU A 48 -12.08 10.60 4.05
C LEU A 48 -11.58 11.60 5.09
N ARG A 49 -10.29 11.97 5.04
CA ARG A 49 -9.71 12.96 5.96
C ARG A 49 -10.30 14.34 5.74
N GLU A 50 -10.57 14.71 4.49
CA GLU A 50 -11.23 15.98 4.16
C GLU A 50 -12.66 16.01 4.71
N THR A 51 -13.40 14.90 4.54
CA THR A 51 -14.73 14.73 5.12
C THR A 51 -14.70 14.85 6.65
N LEU A 52 -13.81 14.12 7.31
CA LEU A 52 -13.67 14.15 8.78
C LEU A 52 -13.26 15.53 9.32
N ARG A 53 -12.56 16.36 8.53
CA ARG A 53 -12.20 17.74 8.90
C ARG A 53 -13.39 18.72 8.89
N GLN A 54 -14.54 18.32 8.36
CA GLN A 54 -15.71 19.20 8.32
C GLN A 54 -16.14 19.60 9.75
N PRO A 55 -16.50 20.87 10.00
CA PRO A 55 -16.84 21.35 11.34
C PRO A 55 -17.94 20.55 12.05
N ARG A 56 -18.89 20.00 11.29
CA ARG A 56 -19.98 19.17 11.82
C ARG A 56 -19.52 17.83 12.41
N LEU A 57 -18.37 17.30 12.00
CA LEU A 57 -17.81 16.02 12.47
C LEU A 57 -16.73 16.19 13.54
N ARG A 58 -16.52 17.39 14.09
CA ARG A 58 -15.50 17.64 15.13
C ARG A 58 -15.62 16.69 16.32
N GLN A 59 -16.85 16.39 16.76
CA GLN A 59 -17.10 15.48 17.88
C GLN A 59 -16.80 14.02 17.54
N PHE A 60 -16.95 13.62 16.27
CA PHE A 60 -16.55 12.31 15.79
C PHE A 60 -15.02 12.16 15.84
N VAL A 61 -14.29 13.13 15.28
CA VAL A 61 -12.83 13.09 15.18
C VAL A 61 -12.14 13.08 16.55
N GLN A 62 -12.72 13.75 17.55
CA GLN A 62 -12.22 13.69 18.94
C GLN A 62 -12.20 12.28 19.54
N ARG A 63 -12.88 11.30 18.93
CA ARG A 63 -12.87 9.89 19.35
C ARG A 63 -11.92 9.02 18.54
N ILE A 64 -11.28 9.58 17.52
CA ILE A 64 -10.27 8.89 16.73
C ILE A 64 -8.96 8.97 17.50
N TRP A 65 -8.62 7.89 18.20
CA TRP A 65 -7.38 7.79 18.97
C TRP A 65 -6.15 7.56 18.09
N ILE A 66 -6.36 6.89 16.95
CA ILE A 66 -5.30 6.51 16.02
C ILE A 66 -5.75 6.91 14.61
N ASP A 67 -4.95 7.74 13.96
CA ASP A 67 -4.96 7.99 12.52
C ASP A 67 -3.61 7.52 11.97
N HIS A 68 -3.63 6.84 10.84
CA HIS A 68 -2.42 6.42 10.16
C HIS A 68 -2.59 6.54 8.64
N HIS A 69 -1.56 7.07 7.98
CA HIS A 69 -1.47 7.05 6.53
C HIS A 69 -0.54 5.92 6.13
N LEU A 70 -1.03 4.95 5.36
CA LEU A 70 -0.17 3.92 4.80
C LEU A 70 0.69 4.53 3.70
N GLU A 71 2.00 4.59 3.95
CA GLU A 71 2.98 5.01 2.96
C GLU A 71 3.32 3.87 2.00
N ALA A 72 3.99 4.20 0.89
CA ALA A 72 4.54 3.18 -0.01
C ALA A 72 5.57 2.32 0.75
N LEU A 73 5.65 1.04 0.44
CA LEU A 73 6.65 0.15 1.01
C LEU A 73 8.05 0.62 0.64
N ASP A 74 8.99 0.51 1.57
CA ASP A 74 10.40 0.62 1.25
C ASP A 74 10.91 -0.64 0.51
N ARG A 75 12.19 -0.65 0.17
CA ARG A 75 12.81 -1.75 -0.58
C ARG A 75 12.84 -3.06 0.23
N GLU A 76 13.04 -2.97 1.54
CA GLU A 76 13.10 -4.15 2.41
C GLU A 76 11.72 -4.78 2.59
N ASP A 77 10.71 -3.96 2.86
CA ASP A 77 9.31 -4.35 2.96
C ASP A 77 8.79 -4.90 1.62
N THR A 78 9.21 -4.31 0.50
CA THR A 78 8.88 -4.84 -0.84
C THR A 78 9.45 -6.24 -1.04
N ARG A 79 10.71 -6.46 -0.66
CA ARG A 79 11.36 -7.77 -0.73
C ARG A 79 10.65 -8.79 0.19
N ALA A 80 10.26 -8.36 1.39
CA ALA A 80 9.51 -9.19 2.34
C ALA A 80 8.12 -9.56 1.79
N LEU A 81 7.41 -8.60 1.20
CA LEU A 81 6.11 -8.80 0.54
C LEU A 81 6.22 -9.85 -0.57
N ILE A 82 7.19 -9.70 -1.48
CA ILE A 82 7.40 -10.63 -2.60
C ILE A 82 7.66 -12.05 -2.08
N ARG A 83 8.60 -12.21 -1.15
CA ARG A 83 8.94 -13.52 -0.56
C ARG A 83 7.76 -14.14 0.17
N HIS A 84 7.00 -13.34 0.91
CA HIS A 84 5.79 -13.80 1.59
C HIS A 84 4.76 -14.33 0.59
N ARG A 85 4.49 -13.58 -0.49
CA ARG A 85 3.51 -14.00 -1.52
C ARG A 85 3.95 -15.27 -2.26
N LEU A 86 5.23 -15.37 -2.62
CA LEU A 86 5.78 -16.60 -3.22
C LEU A 86 5.57 -17.80 -2.28
N LYS A 87 5.87 -17.63 -0.99
CA LYS A 87 5.66 -18.68 0.02
C LYS A 87 4.19 -19.08 0.15
N VAL A 88 3.27 -18.11 0.19
CA VAL A 88 1.82 -18.38 0.27
C VAL A 88 1.32 -19.12 -0.97
N ALA A 89 1.87 -18.82 -2.14
CA ALA A 89 1.59 -19.54 -3.39
C ALA A 89 2.25 -20.93 -3.49
N GLY A 90 3.02 -21.35 -2.47
CA GLY A 90 3.79 -22.61 -2.49
C GLY A 90 5.04 -22.58 -3.37
N GLY A 91 5.45 -21.39 -3.83
CA GLY A 91 6.66 -21.18 -4.61
C GLY A 91 7.91 -21.09 -3.75
N ARG A 92 9.07 -21.21 -4.40
CA ARG A 92 10.38 -21.01 -3.76
C ARG A 92 10.70 -19.52 -3.65
N SER A 93 11.42 -19.12 -2.61
CA SER A 93 11.79 -17.71 -2.38
C SER A 93 12.82 -17.17 -3.36
N ASP A 94 13.50 -18.04 -4.12
CA ASP A 94 14.52 -17.72 -5.13
C ASP A 94 13.93 -17.58 -6.55
N LEU A 95 12.61 -17.72 -6.72
CA LEU A 95 11.94 -17.52 -8.02
C LEU A 95 12.01 -16.07 -8.50
N VAL A 96 12.23 -15.11 -7.59
CA VAL A 96 12.47 -13.70 -7.89
C VAL A 96 13.75 -13.34 -7.16
N ASP A 97 14.80 -12.98 -7.91
CA ASP A 97 16.07 -12.61 -7.30
C ASP A 97 16.02 -11.22 -6.64
N ASP A 98 17.05 -10.88 -5.87
CA ASP A 98 17.09 -9.62 -5.12
C ASP A 98 17.19 -8.37 -6.02
N GLU A 99 17.67 -8.50 -7.25
CA GLU A 99 17.73 -7.39 -8.20
C GLU A 99 16.39 -7.18 -8.93
N ALA A 100 15.70 -8.27 -9.27
CA ALA A 100 14.33 -8.27 -9.73
C ALA A 100 13.42 -7.66 -8.67
N ALA A 101 13.59 -8.04 -7.39
CA ALA A 101 12.85 -7.42 -6.29
C ALA A 101 13.10 -5.90 -6.20
N ALA A 102 14.34 -5.46 -6.43
CA ALA A 102 14.68 -4.03 -6.48
C ALA A 102 14.05 -3.33 -7.69
N ALA A 103 14.06 -3.95 -8.87
CA ALA A 103 13.40 -3.43 -10.07
C ALA A 103 11.88 -3.35 -9.88
N LEU A 104 11.26 -4.38 -9.28
CA LEU A 104 9.84 -4.39 -8.95
C LEU A 104 9.48 -3.28 -7.97
N HIS A 105 10.31 -3.03 -6.95
CA HIS A 105 10.15 -1.90 -6.04
C HIS A 105 10.21 -0.56 -6.79
N TYR A 106 11.26 -0.36 -7.60
CA TYR A 106 11.49 0.88 -8.34
C TYR A 106 10.35 1.18 -9.31
N PHE A 107 10.01 0.24 -10.19
CA PHE A 107 8.95 0.43 -11.18
C PHE A 107 7.54 0.38 -10.57
N GLY A 108 7.37 -0.33 -9.46
CA GLY A 108 6.13 -0.34 -8.67
C GLY A 108 5.98 0.84 -7.71
N ARG A 109 7.01 1.69 -7.56
CA ARG A 109 7.06 2.84 -6.64
C ARG A 109 6.75 2.50 -5.18
N GLY A 110 7.10 1.28 -4.75
CA GLY A 110 6.75 0.79 -3.40
C GLY A 110 5.25 0.48 -3.20
N LEU A 111 4.38 0.65 -4.21
CA LEU A 111 2.95 0.39 -4.07
C LEU A 111 2.65 -1.11 -4.23
N PRO A 112 2.12 -1.81 -3.20
CA PRO A 112 1.92 -3.26 -3.25
C PRO A 112 1.12 -3.74 -4.45
N ARG A 113 0.06 -3.00 -4.83
CA ARG A 113 -0.78 -3.34 -5.99
C ARG A 113 0.01 -3.33 -7.29
N LEU A 114 0.88 -2.33 -7.49
CA LEU A 114 1.69 -2.23 -8.70
C LEU A 114 2.81 -3.27 -8.71
N ILE A 115 3.48 -3.47 -7.57
CA ILE A 115 4.50 -4.50 -7.39
C ILE A 115 3.95 -5.88 -7.75
N ASN A 116 2.75 -6.20 -7.24
CA ASN A 116 2.11 -7.50 -7.50
C ASN A 116 1.76 -7.68 -8.98
N ALA A 117 1.16 -6.66 -9.60
CA ALA A 117 0.80 -6.72 -11.02
C ALA A 117 2.06 -6.90 -11.89
N LEU A 118 3.12 -6.15 -11.60
CA LEU A 118 4.38 -6.25 -12.34
C LEU A 118 5.07 -7.60 -12.10
N GLY A 119 5.09 -8.08 -10.86
CA GLY A 119 5.66 -9.37 -10.49
C GLY A 119 4.94 -10.55 -11.15
N GLU A 120 3.61 -10.51 -11.24
CA GLU A 120 2.81 -11.52 -11.94
C GLU A 120 3.18 -11.60 -13.43
N MET A 121 3.31 -10.44 -14.08
CA MET A 121 3.74 -10.39 -15.48
C MET A 121 5.18 -10.86 -15.67
N ALA A 122 6.08 -10.51 -14.76
CA ALA A 122 7.46 -10.97 -14.81
C ALA A 122 7.60 -12.48 -14.60
N LEU A 123 6.81 -13.06 -13.70
CA LEU A 123 6.73 -14.51 -13.51
C LEU A 123 6.17 -15.21 -14.75
N LEU A 124 5.14 -14.65 -15.38
CA LEU A 124 4.57 -15.20 -16.62
C LEU A 124 5.58 -15.15 -17.77
N GLN A 125 6.32 -14.03 -17.90
CA GLN A 125 7.36 -13.88 -18.91
C GLN A 125 8.51 -14.88 -18.68
N ALA A 126 9.01 -14.99 -17.44
CA ALA A 126 10.05 -15.97 -17.11
C ALA A 126 9.61 -17.40 -17.40
N TYR A 127 8.34 -17.75 -17.12
CA TYR A 127 7.79 -19.05 -17.48
C TYR A 127 7.73 -19.27 -18.99
N ALA A 128 7.32 -18.26 -19.77
CA ALA A 128 7.28 -18.34 -21.23
C ALA A 128 8.69 -18.50 -21.84
N ASP A 129 9.70 -17.91 -21.21
CA ASP A 129 11.10 -17.96 -21.63
C ASP A 129 11.87 -19.20 -21.09
N ASP A 130 11.18 -20.14 -20.42
CA ASP A 130 11.77 -21.30 -19.73
C ASP A 130 12.89 -20.93 -18.74
N ALA A 131 12.77 -19.74 -18.13
CA ALA A 131 13.74 -19.22 -17.17
C ALA A 131 13.47 -19.77 -15.77
N ALA A 132 14.54 -20.18 -15.07
CA ALA A 132 14.45 -20.76 -13.73
C ALA A 132 14.04 -19.76 -12.62
N HIS A 133 14.20 -18.46 -12.88
CA HIS A 133 13.86 -17.37 -11.96
C HIS A 133 13.65 -16.06 -12.75
N VAL A 134 12.96 -15.11 -12.12
CA VAL A 134 12.82 -13.73 -12.58
C VAL A 134 14.04 -12.94 -12.15
N GLY A 135 14.77 -12.40 -13.14
CA GLY A 135 15.90 -11.50 -12.93
C GLY A 135 15.56 -10.04 -13.25
N PHE A 136 16.54 -9.15 -13.01
CA PHE A 136 16.42 -7.72 -13.30
C PHE A 136 15.94 -7.44 -14.74
N ASP A 137 16.56 -8.11 -15.72
CA ASP A 137 16.28 -7.90 -17.14
C ASP A 137 14.85 -8.26 -17.51
N THR A 138 14.33 -9.38 -16.99
CA THR A 138 12.94 -9.80 -17.20
C THR A 138 11.95 -8.71 -16.75
N VAL A 139 12.20 -8.09 -15.59
CA VAL A 139 11.33 -6.99 -15.10
C VAL A 139 11.39 -5.79 -16.03
N VAL A 140 12.59 -5.39 -16.47
CA VAL A 140 12.77 -4.27 -17.41
C VAL A 140 12.07 -4.54 -18.74
N ASP A 141 12.16 -5.77 -19.25
CA ASP A 141 11.52 -6.16 -20.51
C ASP A 141 9.98 -6.07 -20.43
N VAL A 142 9.39 -6.56 -19.34
CA VAL A 142 7.95 -6.43 -19.09
C VAL A 142 7.52 -4.97 -18.97
N VAL A 143 8.30 -4.13 -18.29
CA VAL A 143 8.01 -2.69 -18.17
C VAL A 143 8.05 -2.03 -19.55
N ALA A 144 9.08 -2.34 -20.35
CA ALA A 144 9.24 -1.79 -21.70
C ALA A 144 8.08 -2.21 -22.62
N GLU A 145 7.65 -3.46 -22.56
CA GLU A 145 6.49 -3.95 -23.31
C GLU A 145 5.21 -3.23 -22.90
N ARG A 146 4.96 -3.09 -21.59
CA ARG A 146 3.76 -2.41 -21.08
C ARG A 146 3.68 -0.94 -21.49
N GLN A 147 4.81 -0.24 -21.52
CA GLN A 147 4.86 1.15 -21.99
C GLN A 147 4.55 1.24 -23.49
N ARG A 148 5.08 0.34 -24.32
CA ARG A 148 4.75 0.29 -25.76
C ARG A 148 3.28 -0.02 -26.02
N ALA A 149 2.67 -0.85 -25.19
CA ALA A 149 1.26 -1.21 -25.30
C ALA A 149 0.29 -0.08 -24.88
N GLY A 150 0.79 1.04 -24.33
CA GLY A 150 -0.02 2.22 -24.02
C GLY A 150 -1.03 2.03 -22.87
N GLY A 151 -0.73 1.16 -21.90
CA GLY A 151 -1.62 0.89 -20.77
C GLY A 151 -1.73 2.05 -19.77
N LEU A 152 -2.87 2.18 -19.09
CA LEU A 152 -3.09 3.12 -17.97
C LEU A 152 -2.37 2.70 -16.67
N THR A 153 -1.36 1.83 -16.76
CA THR A 153 -0.68 1.26 -15.60
C THR A 153 0.26 2.29 -14.97
N GLY A 154 0.10 2.56 -13.67
CA GLY A 154 0.86 3.57 -12.93
C GLY A 154 2.33 3.23 -12.61
N PHE A 155 2.99 2.39 -13.42
CA PHE A 155 4.39 2.04 -13.22
C PHE A 155 5.31 3.26 -13.42
N ALA A 156 6.52 3.22 -12.86
CA ALA A 156 7.55 4.20 -13.22
C ALA A 156 7.94 4.02 -14.70
N GLU A 157 8.20 5.14 -15.37
CA GLU A 157 8.58 5.13 -16.77
C GLU A 157 10.02 4.63 -16.95
N LEU A 158 10.27 3.94 -18.07
CA LEU A 158 11.60 3.49 -18.44
C LEU A 158 12.26 4.69 -19.14
N PRO A 159 13.40 5.19 -18.64
CA PRO A 159 14.07 6.30 -19.30
C PRO A 159 14.52 5.88 -20.72
N PRO A 160 14.12 6.60 -21.77
CA PRO A 160 14.28 6.13 -23.16
C PRO A 160 15.75 5.98 -23.58
N ASP A 161 16.64 6.80 -23.03
CA ASP A 161 18.07 6.86 -23.43
C ASP A 161 19.03 6.25 -22.38
N LEU A 162 18.51 5.54 -21.37
CA LEU A 162 19.35 4.97 -20.32
C LEU A 162 19.72 3.53 -20.63
N ALA A 163 21.00 3.31 -20.92
CA ALA A 163 21.54 1.97 -21.14
C ALA A 163 21.31 1.05 -19.93
N ARG A 164 21.06 -0.25 -20.17
CA ARG A 164 20.74 -1.22 -19.10
C ARG A 164 21.73 -1.22 -17.92
N PRO A 165 23.07 -1.18 -18.11
CA PRO A 165 23.99 -1.15 -16.97
C PRO A 165 23.81 0.09 -16.09
N ALA A 166 23.55 1.26 -16.70
CA ALA A 166 23.32 2.51 -15.98
C ALA A 166 21.96 2.51 -15.28
N LEU A 167 20.92 1.95 -15.91
CA LEU A 167 19.62 1.73 -15.28
C LEU A 167 19.73 0.81 -14.07
N ARG A 168 20.44 -0.32 -14.20
CA ARG A 168 20.67 -1.27 -13.11
C ARG A 168 21.39 -0.60 -11.94
N ALA A 169 22.46 0.14 -12.20
CA ALA A 169 23.16 0.90 -11.17
C ALA A 169 22.25 1.92 -10.45
N ARG A 170 21.38 2.61 -11.20
CA ARG A 170 20.41 3.55 -10.63
C ARG A 170 19.38 2.85 -9.75
N VAL A 171 18.73 1.80 -10.27
CA VAL A 171 17.70 1.04 -9.53
C VAL A 171 18.25 0.43 -8.25
N LEU A 172 19.48 -0.08 -8.29
CA LEU A 172 20.12 -0.69 -7.12
C LEU A 172 20.68 0.36 -6.14
N GLY A 173 20.93 1.59 -6.60
CA GLY A 173 21.43 2.71 -5.81
C GLY A 173 20.36 3.64 -5.22
N ASP A 174 19.18 3.72 -5.82
CA ASP A 174 18.01 4.46 -5.29
C ASP A 174 17.40 3.67 -4.12
N ALA A 175 17.99 3.80 -2.94
CA ALA A 175 17.55 3.06 -1.76
C ALA A 175 16.12 3.44 -1.31
N ASP A 176 15.72 4.73 -1.40
CA ASP A 176 14.49 5.21 -0.75
C ASP A 176 13.88 6.50 -1.38
N ALA A 177 14.25 6.87 -2.61
CA ALA A 177 13.93 8.20 -3.16
C ALA A 177 12.45 8.46 -3.53
N ALA A 178 11.57 7.44 -3.47
CA ALA A 178 10.18 7.55 -3.92
C ALA A 178 9.11 7.61 -2.81
N GLY A 179 9.48 7.45 -1.53
CA GLY A 179 8.51 7.16 -0.46
C GLY A 179 8.08 8.33 0.46
N LYS A 180 8.79 9.47 0.49
CA LYS A 180 8.52 10.52 1.50
C LYS A 180 7.51 11.57 1.01
N VAL A 181 6.21 11.29 1.17
CA VAL A 181 5.16 12.32 1.11
C VAL A 181 4.49 12.47 2.47
N LEU A 182 5.02 13.45 3.24
CA LEU A 182 4.35 14.31 4.21
C LEU A 182 3.20 13.71 5.05
N ALA A 183 3.53 13.13 6.20
CA ALA A 183 2.62 13.08 7.35
C ALA A 183 2.82 14.33 8.23
N PRO A 184 1.82 15.22 8.39
CA PRO A 184 1.94 16.35 9.30
C PRO A 184 1.61 15.94 10.76
N ARG A 185 2.50 16.34 11.69
CA ARG A 185 2.40 16.18 13.15
C ARG A 185 1.33 17.11 13.73
N TRP A 186 0.12 16.65 14.08
CA TRP A 186 -0.83 17.50 14.84
C TRP A 186 -1.85 16.79 15.74
N ILE A 187 -1.89 15.45 15.83
CA ILE A 187 -2.91 14.79 16.66
C ILE A 187 -2.57 14.74 18.16
N HIS A 188 -1.43 15.29 18.61
CA HIS A 188 -1.08 15.37 20.05
C HIS A 188 -1.12 16.78 20.67
N GLN A 189 -1.87 17.73 20.12
CA GLN A 189 -1.95 19.09 20.70
C GLN A 189 -3.36 19.51 21.19
N ALA A 190 -4.21 18.56 21.57
CA ALA A 190 -5.51 18.86 22.19
C ALA A 190 -5.69 18.25 23.58
N GLU A 191 -4.60 18.14 24.36
CA GLU A 191 -4.70 18.05 25.82
C GLU A 191 -4.03 19.29 26.41
N GLY A 192 -4.88 20.17 26.96
CA GLY A 192 -4.54 21.46 27.56
C GLY A 192 -5.81 22.23 27.87
#